data_AF-A0A945V8E2-F1
#
_entry.id   AF-A0A945V8E2-F1
#
_cell.length_a   1.000
_cell.length_b   1.000
_cell.length_c   1.000
_cell.angle_alpha   90.00
_cell.angle_beta   90.00
_cell.angle_gamma   90.00
#
_symmetry.space_group_name_H-M   'P 1'
#
loop_
_entity.id
_entity.type
_entity.pdbx_description
1 polymer ?
#
loop_
_entity_poly.entity_id
_entity_poly.type
_entity_poly.pdbx_seq_one_letter_code
_entity_poly.pdbx_strand_id
1 'polypeptide(L)'
;PFDKALHPKFKKWCDTYFYLKHRQEPRGVGGIFFDDLSTPDFNTCFAITRSVGENFLVAYMPIVKKRQGTLFGEKEKDFQAYRRGRYVEFNLVFDRGTLFGLQSGGRTESILMSMPPNVKWRYNWRPDSNTAEETLYGRYLIGKDWV
;
A
#
# COMPACT_ATOMS: atom_id res chain seq x y z
N PRO A 1 -21.63 4.70 9.78
CA PRO A 1 -22.56 3.70 10.37
C PRO A 1 -21.94 2.90 11.52
N PHE A 2 -20.61 2.73 11.54
CA PHE A 2 -19.90 2.09 12.64
C PHE A 2 -19.32 3.11 13.63
N ASP A 3 -18.74 2.63 14.73
CA ASP A 3 -18.03 3.46 15.71
C ASP A 3 -16.96 4.33 15.02
N LYS A 4 -16.99 5.63 15.31
CA LYS A 4 -16.07 6.63 14.78
C LYS A 4 -14.62 6.36 15.18
N ALA A 5 -14.38 5.66 16.28
CA ALA A 5 -13.04 5.28 16.73
C ALA A 5 -12.36 4.22 15.83
N LEU A 6 -13.12 3.51 14.99
CA LEU A 6 -12.56 2.47 14.13
C LEU A 6 -11.64 3.03 13.04
N HIS A 7 -11.99 4.16 12.42
CA HIS A 7 -11.15 4.73 11.38
C HIS A 7 -9.76 5.12 11.91
N PRO A 8 -9.61 5.91 12.99
CA PRO A 8 -8.30 6.19 13.58
C PRO A 8 -7.50 4.92 13.93
N LYS A 9 -8.17 3.89 14.49
CA LYS A 9 -7.53 2.62 14.85
C LYS A 9 -6.98 1.89 13.62
N PHE A 10 -7.82 1.69 12.60
CA PHE A 10 -7.44 0.95 11.39
C PHE A 10 -6.46 1.73 10.52
N LYS A 11 -6.55 3.06 10.50
CA LYS A 11 -5.59 3.93 9.82
C LYS A 11 -4.22 3.83 10.47
N LYS A 12 -4.15 3.96 11.81
CA LYS A 12 -2.88 3.81 12.54
C LYS A 12 -2.26 2.44 12.31
N TRP A 13 -3.07 1.38 12.25
CA TRP A 13 -2.57 0.04 11.94
C TRP A 13 -2.08 -0.09 10.49
N CYS A 14 -2.76 0.54 9.53
CA CYS A 14 -2.30 0.58 8.14
C CYS A 14 -0.90 1.21 8.04
N ASP A 15 -0.69 2.34 8.71
CA ASP A 15 0.59 3.06 8.72
C ASP A 15 1.72 2.23 9.33
N THR A 16 1.44 1.47 10.40
CA THR A 16 2.46 0.65 11.08
C THR A 16 2.72 -0.68 10.38
N TYR A 17 1.70 -1.28 9.77
CA TYR A 17 1.84 -2.55 9.06
C TYR A 17 2.58 -2.38 7.73
N PHE A 18 2.20 -1.38 6.93
CA PHE A 18 2.77 -1.15 5.60
C PHE A 18 4.01 -0.24 5.65
N TYR A 19 5.01 -0.63 6.45
CA TYR A 19 6.24 0.13 6.68
C TYR A 19 7.50 -0.70 6.40
N LEU A 20 8.40 -0.18 5.57
CA LEU A 20 9.69 -0.80 5.25
C LEU A 20 10.74 -0.39 6.29
N LYS A 21 10.95 -1.24 7.31
CA LYS A 21 11.85 -0.92 8.43
C LYS A 21 13.28 -0.59 8.00
N HIS A 22 13.84 -1.30 7.03
CA HIS A 22 15.20 -1.09 6.54
C HIS A 22 15.36 0.14 5.64
N ARG A 23 14.25 0.74 5.19
CA ARG A 23 14.23 2.01 4.43
C ARG A 23 13.77 3.19 5.27
N GLN A 24 13.22 2.93 6.46
CA GLN A 24 12.51 3.92 7.28
C GLN A 24 11.43 4.65 6.47
N GLU A 25 10.63 3.89 5.70
CA GLU A 25 9.74 4.44 4.69
C GLU A 25 8.39 3.71 4.68
N PRO A 26 7.25 4.42 4.69
CA PRO A 26 5.95 3.82 4.39
C PRO A 26 5.90 3.26 2.97
N ARG A 27 5.18 2.16 2.76
CA ARG A 27 4.95 1.58 1.43
C ARG A 27 4.13 2.52 0.53
N GLY A 28 3.28 3.34 1.13
CA GLY A 28 2.37 4.26 0.44
C GLY A 28 1.74 5.26 1.40
N VAL A 29 0.66 5.91 0.98
CA VAL A 29 -0.04 6.97 1.75
C VAL A 29 -1.02 6.44 2.80
N GLY A 30 -1.04 5.13 3.04
CA GLY A 30 -1.91 4.48 4.02
C GLY A 30 -3.29 4.11 3.46
N GLY A 31 -4.28 4.12 4.35
CA GLY A 31 -5.62 3.59 4.13
C GLY A 31 -6.15 3.03 5.44
N ILE A 32 -6.82 1.89 5.39
CA ILE A 32 -7.23 1.13 6.58
C ILE A 32 -6.63 -0.28 6.52
N PHE A 33 -6.28 -0.81 7.67
CA PHE A 33 -5.84 -2.19 7.83
C PHE A 33 -6.37 -2.72 9.16
N PHE A 34 -6.82 -3.96 9.15
CA PHE A 34 -7.25 -4.66 10.35
C PHE A 34 -7.06 -6.15 10.17
N ASP A 35 -6.85 -6.82 11.29
CA ASP A 35 -6.77 -8.26 11.45
C ASP A 35 -7.48 -8.61 12.77
N ASP A 36 -7.79 -9.88 12.99
CA ASP A 36 -8.42 -10.36 14.24
C ASP A 36 -9.72 -9.59 14.65
N LEU A 37 -10.49 -9.12 13.67
CA LEU A 37 -11.73 -8.37 13.91
C LEU A 37 -12.87 -9.32 14.34
N SER A 38 -13.02 -9.52 15.65
CA SER A 38 -13.97 -10.47 16.26
C SER A 38 -14.96 -9.84 17.25
N THR A 39 -14.89 -8.53 17.47
CA THR A 39 -15.77 -7.80 18.40
C THR A 39 -16.52 -6.66 17.68
N PRO A 40 -17.74 -6.30 18.13
CA PRO A 40 -18.49 -6.89 19.26
C PRO A 40 -19.18 -8.22 18.94
N ASP A 41 -19.55 -8.47 17.69
CA ASP A 41 -20.27 -9.67 17.24
C ASP A 41 -20.02 -9.93 15.75
N PHE A 42 -20.36 -11.14 15.29
CA PHE A 42 -20.16 -11.56 13.91
C PHE A 42 -20.84 -10.65 12.88
N ASN A 43 -22.10 -10.26 13.11
CA ASN A 43 -22.85 -9.46 12.15
C ASN A 43 -22.23 -8.08 11.99
N THR A 44 -21.77 -7.48 13.09
CA THR A 44 -21.06 -6.20 13.06
C THR A 44 -19.72 -6.32 12.35
N CYS A 45 -18.89 -7.31 12.69
CA CYS A 45 -17.60 -7.52 12.02
C CYS A 45 -17.77 -7.79 10.51
N PHE A 46 -18.76 -8.61 10.14
CA PHE A 46 -19.07 -8.89 8.75
C PHE A 46 -19.56 -7.63 8.02
N ALA A 47 -20.42 -6.83 8.64
CA ALA A 47 -20.87 -5.56 8.07
C ALA A 47 -19.71 -4.57 7.83
N ILE A 48 -18.73 -4.50 8.75
CA ILE A 48 -17.51 -3.71 8.58
C ILE A 48 -16.73 -4.23 7.36
N THR A 49 -16.40 -5.51 7.31
CA THR A 49 -15.63 -6.12 6.20
C THR A 49 -16.33 -5.93 4.85
N ARG A 50 -17.65 -6.16 4.81
CA ARG A 50 -18.48 -5.93 3.61
C ARG A 50 -18.42 -4.46 3.18
N SER A 51 -18.61 -3.53 4.11
CA SER A 51 -18.53 -2.10 3.82
C SER A 51 -17.18 -1.70 3.25
N VAL A 52 -16.07 -2.29 3.73
CA VAL A 52 -14.73 -2.04 3.19
C VAL A 52 -14.62 -2.53 1.76
N GLY A 53 -15.08 -3.75 1.47
CA GLY A 53 -15.09 -4.31 0.11
C GLY A 53 -15.93 -3.48 -0.87
N GLU A 54 -17.15 -3.11 -0.47
CA GLU A 54 -18.06 -2.28 -1.29
C GLU A 54 -17.48 -0.89 -1.59
N ASN A 55 -16.75 -0.30 -0.65
CA ASN A 55 -16.22 1.06 -0.80
C ASN A 55 -14.81 1.13 -1.40
N PHE A 56 -14.11 0.00 -1.58
CA PHE A 56 -12.77 0.02 -2.17
C PHE A 56 -12.76 0.63 -3.58
N LEU A 57 -13.64 0.15 -4.46
CA LEU A 57 -13.75 0.68 -5.81
C LEU A 57 -14.32 2.11 -5.82
N VAL A 58 -15.22 2.43 -4.89
CA VAL A 58 -15.74 3.80 -4.73
C VAL A 58 -14.61 4.78 -4.42
N ALA A 59 -13.66 4.39 -3.56
CA ALA A 59 -12.50 5.21 -3.22
C ALA A 59 -11.45 5.27 -4.34
N TYR A 60 -11.14 4.13 -4.98
CA TYR A 60 -10.00 4.04 -5.91
C TYR A 60 -10.35 4.39 -7.37
N MET A 61 -11.53 4.02 -7.86
CA MET A 61 -11.89 4.24 -9.28
C MET A 61 -11.92 5.72 -9.71
N PRO A 62 -12.34 6.69 -8.87
CA PRO A 62 -12.24 8.10 -9.24
C PRO A 62 -10.78 8.55 -9.51
N ILE A 63 -9.81 7.99 -8.77
CA ILE A 63 -8.39 8.28 -8.97
C ILE A 63 -7.93 7.71 -10.31
N VAL A 64 -8.27 6.45 -10.60
CA VAL A 64 -7.94 5.80 -11.88
C VAL A 64 -8.52 6.59 -13.05
N LYS A 65 -9.82 6.88 -13.03
CA LYS A 65 -10.50 7.65 -14.09
C LYS A 65 -9.89 9.03 -14.31
N LYS A 66 -9.49 9.71 -13.23
CA LYS A 66 -8.86 11.03 -13.29
C LYS A 66 -7.44 10.99 -13.87
N ARG A 67 -6.69 9.91 -13.65
CA ARG A 67 -5.24 9.84 -13.95
C ARG A 67 -4.88 8.96 -15.14
N GLN A 68 -5.77 8.09 -15.62
CA GLN A 68 -5.48 7.14 -16.70
C GLN A 68 -5.03 7.80 -18.01
N GLY A 69 -5.49 9.02 -18.30
CA GLY A 69 -5.12 9.79 -19.49
C GLY A 69 -3.97 10.77 -19.28
N THR A 70 -3.36 10.82 -18.08
CA THR A 70 -2.22 11.70 -17.80
C THR A 70 -1.00 11.20 -18.58
N LEU A 71 -0.45 12.07 -19.43
CA LEU A 71 0.77 11.78 -20.19
C LEU A 71 1.96 11.58 -19.24
N PHE A 72 2.84 10.66 -19.60
CA PHE A 72 4.09 10.37 -18.91
C PHE A 72 5.17 10.06 -19.95
N GLY A 73 6.43 10.28 -19.60
CA GLY A 73 7.59 9.92 -20.41
C GLY A 73 8.43 8.81 -19.77
N GLU A 74 9.62 8.63 -20.32
CA GLU A 74 10.57 7.61 -19.86
C GLU A 74 11.06 7.86 -18.44
N LYS A 75 11.22 9.13 -18.03
CA LYS A 75 11.67 9.47 -16.67
C LYS A 75 10.66 8.99 -15.62
N GLU A 76 9.37 9.26 -15.83
CA GLU A 76 8.32 8.84 -14.91
C GLU A 76 8.15 7.32 -14.90
N LYS A 77 8.29 6.65 -16.05
CA LYS A 77 8.25 5.18 -16.14
C LYS A 77 9.43 4.52 -15.44
N ASP A 78 10.59 5.11 -15.59
CA ASP A 78 11.81 4.67 -14.96
C ASP A 78 11.75 4.83 -13.43
N PHE A 79 11.26 5.99 -12.94
CA PHE A 79 10.99 6.19 -11.53
C PHE A 79 9.88 5.24 -11.00
N GLN A 80 8.83 4.99 -11.77
CA GLN A 80 7.79 4.00 -11.43
C GLN A 80 8.39 2.61 -11.24
N ALA A 81 9.27 2.15 -12.14
CA ALA A 81 9.94 0.86 -12.01
C ALA A 81 10.89 0.81 -10.80
N TYR A 82 11.57 1.92 -10.50
CA TYR A 82 12.37 2.05 -9.29
C TYR A 82 11.51 1.96 -8.01
N ARG A 83 10.38 2.68 -7.96
CA ARG A 83 9.44 2.65 -6.82
C ARG A 83 8.78 1.29 -6.64
N ARG A 84 8.50 0.58 -7.74
CA ARG A 84 8.05 -0.83 -7.72
C ARG A 84 9.05 -1.74 -7.02
N GLY A 85 10.34 -1.40 -7.00
CA GLY A 85 11.36 -2.09 -6.21
C GLY A 85 11.07 -2.10 -4.72
N ARG A 86 10.57 -0.98 -4.17
CA ARG A 86 10.12 -0.93 -2.77
C ARG A 86 8.87 -1.78 -2.52
N TYR A 87 7.98 -1.87 -3.51
CA TYR A 87 6.81 -2.74 -3.41
C TYR A 87 7.21 -4.22 -3.31
N VAL A 88 8.18 -4.63 -4.15
CA VAL A 88 8.79 -5.98 -4.08
C VAL A 88 9.50 -6.21 -2.75
N GLU A 89 10.34 -5.26 -2.31
CA GLU A 89 11.02 -5.33 -1.02
C GLU A 89 10.02 -5.56 0.12
N PHE A 90 8.91 -4.82 0.15
CA PHE A 90 7.90 -5.02 1.20
C PHE A 90 7.25 -6.41 1.14
N ASN A 91 6.75 -6.80 -0.03
CA ASN A 91 6.00 -8.06 -0.15
C ASN A 91 6.87 -9.29 0.13
N LEU A 92 8.14 -9.27 -0.27
CA LEU A 92 9.03 -10.43 -0.08
C LEU A 92 9.74 -10.45 1.29
N VAL A 93 9.78 -9.32 2.03
CA VAL A 93 10.53 -9.24 3.30
C VAL A 93 9.62 -9.08 4.52
N PHE A 94 8.47 -8.41 4.39
CA PHE A 94 7.63 -8.04 5.55
C PHE A 94 6.18 -8.55 5.47
N ASP A 95 5.64 -8.73 4.27
CA ASP A 95 4.24 -9.14 4.13
C ASP A 95 4.03 -10.55 4.68
N ARG A 96 3.32 -10.63 5.81
CA ARG A 96 3.12 -11.90 6.53
C ARG A 96 2.40 -12.93 5.66
N GLY A 97 1.42 -12.50 4.86
CA GLY A 97 0.64 -13.36 3.98
C GLY A 97 1.51 -13.98 2.88
N THR A 98 2.36 -13.18 2.24
CA THR A 98 3.29 -13.65 1.21
C THR A 98 4.31 -14.64 1.78
N LEU A 99 4.97 -14.29 2.89
CA LEU A 99 5.97 -15.15 3.53
C LEU A 99 5.37 -16.49 3.96
N PHE A 100 4.24 -16.46 4.67
CA PHE A 100 3.56 -17.67 5.12
C PHE A 100 3.14 -18.53 3.93
N GLY A 101 2.48 -17.95 2.93
CA GLY A 101 1.99 -18.68 1.77
C GLY A 101 3.09 -19.40 0.98
N LEU A 102 4.26 -18.78 0.82
CA LEU A 102 5.40 -19.41 0.15
C LEU A 102 6.02 -20.53 1.00
N GLN A 103 6.13 -20.32 2.32
CA GLN A 103 6.72 -21.30 3.24
C GLN A 103 5.80 -22.50 3.49
N SER A 104 4.49 -22.31 3.41
CA SER A 104 3.48 -23.36 3.68
C SER A 104 3.08 -24.16 2.43
N GLY A 105 3.76 -23.98 1.29
CA GLY A 105 3.44 -24.68 0.04
C GLY A 105 2.16 -24.20 -0.66
N GLY A 106 1.75 -22.94 -0.43
CA GLY A 106 0.62 -22.33 -1.13
C GLY A 106 0.86 -22.16 -2.64
N ARG A 107 -0.19 -21.80 -3.37
CA ARG A 107 -0.11 -21.63 -4.83
C ARG A 107 0.72 -20.39 -5.21
N THR A 108 1.99 -20.61 -5.58
CA THR A 108 2.98 -19.56 -5.88
C THR A 108 2.47 -18.49 -6.84
N GLU A 109 1.87 -18.87 -7.97
CA GLU A 109 1.35 -17.92 -8.97
C GLU A 109 0.22 -17.03 -8.43
N SER A 110 -0.58 -17.52 -7.48
CA SER A 110 -1.59 -16.69 -6.81
C SER A 110 -0.95 -15.73 -5.81
N ILE A 111 0.04 -16.18 -5.06
CA ILE A 111 0.73 -15.39 -4.03
C ILE A 111 1.55 -14.26 -4.68
N LEU A 112 2.29 -14.58 -5.73
CA LEU A 112 3.17 -13.64 -6.41
C LEU A 112 2.46 -12.77 -7.47
N MET A 113 1.14 -12.91 -7.64
CA MET A 113 0.34 -11.99 -8.48
C MET A 113 0.46 -10.52 -8.02
N SER A 114 0.84 -10.29 -6.77
CA SER A 114 1.14 -8.96 -6.24
C SER A 114 2.41 -8.32 -6.83
N MET A 115 3.28 -9.09 -7.49
CA MET A 115 4.54 -8.60 -8.02
C MET A 115 4.32 -7.71 -9.26
N PRO A 116 5.03 -6.57 -9.35
CA PRO A 116 4.93 -5.71 -10.52
C PRO A 116 5.61 -6.35 -11.75
N PRO A 117 5.14 -6.05 -12.97
CA PRO A 117 5.68 -6.65 -14.18
C PRO A 117 7.11 -6.19 -14.53
N ASN A 118 7.51 -5.00 -14.07
CA ASN A 118 8.83 -4.43 -14.31
C ASN A 118 9.32 -3.70 -13.06
N VAL A 119 10.56 -3.96 -12.67
CA VAL A 119 11.21 -3.41 -11.47
C VAL A 119 12.66 -3.06 -11.77
N LYS A 120 13.16 -1.99 -11.14
CA LYS A 120 14.57 -1.58 -11.21
C LYS A 120 15.13 -1.34 -9.82
N TRP A 121 16.37 -1.76 -9.59
CA TRP A 121 17.16 -1.38 -8.41
C TRP A 121 18.35 -0.53 -8.83
N ARG A 122 18.70 0.42 -7.98
CA ARG A 122 19.82 1.35 -8.18
C ARG A 122 20.58 1.52 -6.89
N TYR A 123 21.90 1.49 -7.00
CA TYR A 123 22.76 1.77 -5.87
C TYR A 123 22.60 3.24 -5.44
N ASN A 124 22.34 3.46 -4.15
CA ASN A 124 22.29 4.76 -3.49
C ASN A 124 21.50 5.88 -4.23
N TRP A 125 20.46 5.51 -5.00
CA TRP A 125 19.65 6.48 -5.72
C TRP A 125 18.88 7.39 -4.76
N ARG A 126 18.82 8.67 -5.10
CA ARG A 126 18.04 9.71 -4.41
C ARG A 126 17.35 10.57 -5.48
N PRO A 127 16.17 11.15 -5.18
CA PRO A 127 15.54 12.09 -6.09
C PRO A 127 16.37 13.38 -6.20
N ASP A 128 16.33 14.02 -7.36
CA ASP A 128 16.87 15.37 -7.53
C ASP A 128 16.00 16.39 -6.77
N SER A 129 16.60 17.49 -6.31
CA SER A 129 15.88 18.53 -5.59
C SER A 129 14.83 19.24 -6.46
N ASN A 130 13.72 19.65 -5.83
CA ASN A 130 12.58 20.33 -6.45
C ASN A 130 11.86 19.49 -7.52
N THR A 131 11.85 18.16 -7.35
CA THR A 131 11.17 17.23 -8.26
C THR A 131 9.88 16.65 -7.66
N ALA A 132 9.04 16.08 -8.52
CA ALA A 132 7.87 15.33 -8.07
C ALA A 132 8.28 14.07 -7.28
N GLU A 133 9.41 13.48 -7.64
CA GLU A 133 10.05 12.37 -6.96
C GLU A 133 10.45 12.74 -5.53
N GLU A 134 11.12 13.87 -5.32
CA GLU A 134 11.45 14.37 -3.97
C GLU A 134 10.17 14.64 -3.17
N THR A 135 9.16 15.23 -3.82
CA THR A 135 7.86 15.51 -3.19
C THR A 135 7.18 14.23 -2.71
N LEU A 136 7.29 13.11 -3.44
CA LEU A 136 6.76 11.82 -2.99
C LEU A 136 7.30 11.46 -1.60
N TYR A 137 8.62 11.53 -1.43
CA TYR A 137 9.26 11.17 -0.16
C TYR A 137 8.98 12.18 0.95
N GLY A 138 9.12 13.48 0.66
CA GLY A 138 9.01 14.52 1.68
C GLY A 138 7.58 14.80 2.14
N ARG A 139 6.58 14.56 1.28
CA ARG A 139 5.19 14.98 1.54
C ARG A 139 4.19 13.83 1.66
N TYR A 140 4.41 12.72 0.96
CA TYR A 140 3.40 11.67 0.83
C TYR A 140 3.80 10.37 1.53
N LEU A 141 5.08 9.98 1.49
CA LEU A 141 5.59 8.79 2.17
C LEU A 141 6.05 9.14 3.59
N ILE A 142 5.16 9.77 4.34
CA ILE A 142 5.32 10.13 5.74
C ILE A 142 4.09 9.71 6.54
N GLY A 143 4.25 9.43 7.82
CA GLY A 143 3.11 9.23 8.73
C GLY A 143 2.36 10.55 8.87
N LYS A 144 1.21 10.68 8.20
CA LYS A 144 0.43 11.92 8.14
C LYS A 144 -1.05 11.68 8.39
N ASP A 145 -1.71 12.62 9.06
CA ASP A 145 -3.17 12.67 9.11
C ASP A 145 -3.72 13.38 7.87
N TRP A 146 -4.56 12.70 7.10
CA TRP A 146 -5.02 13.15 5.78
C TRP A 146 -6.41 13.77 5.80
N VAL A 147 -7.18 13.53 6.86
CA VAL A 147 -8.60 13.93 7.00
C VAL A 147 -8.83 14.77 8.25
#